data_AF-A0A8H7XLK1-F1
#
_entry.id   AF-A0A8H7XLK1-F1
#
_cell.length_a   1.000
_cell.length_b   1.000
_cell.length_c   1.000
_cell.angle_alpha   90.00
_cell.angle_beta   90.00
_cell.angle_gamma   90.00
#
_symmetry.space_group_name_H-M   'P 1'
#
loop_
_entity.id
_entity.type
_entity.pdbx_description
1 polymer ?
#
loop_
_entity_poly.entity_id
_entity_poly.type
_entity_poly.pdbx_seq_one_letter_code
_entity_poly.pdbx_strand_id
1 'polypeptide(L)'
;MPTYPNDISSIHSKYGTPETIGAIDLTQQIVAGTEIDSENVADAKASAQALCVLQTVGKHPFLTDEVVKGAELRAVAVENIHATLEYTATPADIVAILHGLRDDINGIRTEVNGIRTEVNGLSGLCAGINRLRTEVNRLRTEVNGLSGLPTEVNRLRADMNGLRTEVNTLRTDIQLGFVQSNNIKIKLETNQSPQESIHQFRKLYLGQVLTRPKG
;
A
#
# COMPACT_ATOMS: atom_id res chain seq x y z
N MET A 1 12.90 -47.18 -4.09
CA MET A 1 12.11 -48.01 -5.02
C MET A 1 11.71 -49.27 -4.27
N PRO A 2 10.44 -49.70 -4.33
CA PRO A 2 9.99 -50.90 -3.65
C PRO A 2 10.64 -52.14 -4.29
N THR A 3 10.94 -53.15 -3.47
CA THR A 3 11.63 -54.39 -3.89
C THR A 3 10.86 -55.62 -3.42
N TYR A 4 10.99 -56.74 -4.13
CA TYR A 4 10.39 -58.00 -3.71
C TYR A 4 10.88 -58.41 -2.31
N PRO A 5 9.98 -58.73 -1.36
CA PRO A 5 10.35 -58.97 0.03
C PRO A 5 10.91 -60.38 0.29
N ASN A 6 10.60 -61.34 -0.58
CA ASN A 6 11.00 -62.73 -0.47
C ASN A 6 11.33 -63.29 -1.86
N ASP A 7 12.12 -64.37 -1.90
CA ASP A 7 12.38 -65.11 -3.13
C ASP A 7 11.09 -65.74 -3.67
N ILE A 8 10.85 -65.60 -4.97
CA ILE A 8 9.79 -66.29 -5.71
C ILE A 8 10.46 -67.29 -6.64
N SER A 9 10.46 -68.55 -6.21
CA SER A 9 11.06 -69.66 -6.95
C SER A 9 10.54 -69.77 -8.38
N SER A 10 11.42 -70.23 -9.25
CA SER A 10 11.07 -70.58 -10.62
C SER A 10 10.22 -71.86 -10.69
N ILE A 11 9.54 -72.08 -11.81
CA ILE A 11 8.75 -73.30 -12.00
C ILE A 11 9.66 -74.53 -12.07
N HIS A 12 10.82 -74.38 -12.72
CA HIS A 12 11.88 -75.38 -12.78
C HIS A 12 12.33 -75.83 -11.38
N SER A 13 12.74 -74.88 -10.53
CA SER A 13 13.25 -75.18 -9.19
C SER A 13 12.20 -75.79 -8.27
N LYS A 14 10.93 -75.40 -8.42
CA LYS A 14 9.84 -75.85 -7.55
C LYS A 14 9.30 -77.23 -7.91
N TYR A 15 9.24 -77.56 -9.19
CA TYR A 15 8.58 -78.79 -9.68
C TYR A 15 9.53 -79.80 -10.33
N GLY A 16 10.81 -79.47 -10.48
CA GLY A 16 11.79 -80.34 -11.14
C GLY A 16 11.49 -80.56 -12.62
N THR A 17 10.88 -79.56 -13.29
CA THR A 17 10.67 -79.60 -14.75
C THR A 17 11.99 -79.46 -15.49
N PRO A 18 12.06 -79.70 -16.81
CA PRO A 18 13.18 -79.20 -17.61
C PRO A 18 13.30 -77.67 -17.51
N GLU A 19 14.44 -77.12 -17.91
CA GLU A 19 14.68 -75.66 -17.97
C GLU A 19 13.67 -74.97 -18.90
N THR A 20 13.24 -75.67 -19.96
CA THR A 20 12.23 -75.18 -20.90
C THR A 20 11.15 -76.22 -21.19
N ILE A 21 9.92 -75.76 -21.40
CA ILE A 21 8.84 -76.57 -22.00
C ILE A 21 8.34 -75.84 -23.24
N GLY A 22 8.58 -76.42 -24.42
CA GLY A 22 8.38 -75.71 -25.68
C GLY A 22 9.38 -74.55 -25.81
N ALA A 23 8.87 -73.32 -25.99
CA ALA A 23 9.67 -72.10 -26.02
C ALA A 23 9.62 -71.30 -24.70
N ILE A 24 9.04 -71.88 -23.64
CA ILE A 24 8.83 -71.19 -22.36
C ILE A 24 10.02 -71.48 -21.45
N ASP A 25 10.67 -70.42 -20.95
CA ASP A 25 11.70 -70.51 -19.92
C ASP A 25 11.07 -70.67 -18.54
N LEU A 26 11.42 -71.75 -17.85
CA LEU A 26 10.92 -72.09 -16.52
C LEU A 26 11.92 -71.82 -15.40
N THR A 27 13.11 -71.29 -15.73
CA THR A 27 14.20 -71.00 -14.78
C THR A 27 14.08 -69.63 -14.11
N GLN A 28 13.25 -68.74 -14.66
CA GLN A 28 12.95 -67.41 -14.15
C GLN A 28 12.58 -67.39 -12.66
N GLN A 29 13.49 -66.87 -11.83
CA GLN A 29 13.32 -66.65 -10.39
C GLN A 29 13.36 -65.15 -10.11
N ILE A 30 12.53 -64.71 -9.14
CA ILE A 30 12.63 -63.34 -8.60
C ILE A 30 13.30 -63.45 -7.24
N VAL A 31 14.41 -62.76 -7.06
CA VAL A 31 15.19 -62.79 -5.82
C VAL A 31 14.71 -61.66 -4.90
N ALA A 32 14.74 -61.88 -3.59
CA ALA A 32 14.48 -60.84 -2.62
C ALA A 32 15.43 -59.64 -2.84
N GLY A 33 14.87 -58.43 -2.84
CA GLY A 33 15.61 -57.20 -3.15
C GLY A 33 15.63 -56.80 -4.63
N THR A 34 15.13 -57.65 -5.55
CA THR A 34 14.86 -57.21 -6.94
C THR A 34 13.84 -56.07 -6.94
N GLU A 35 14.07 -55.05 -7.76
CA GLU A 35 13.16 -53.92 -7.90
C GLU A 35 11.80 -54.38 -8.44
N ILE A 36 10.73 -53.75 -7.96
CA ILE A 36 9.39 -54.05 -8.44
C ILE A 36 9.18 -53.34 -9.77
N ASP A 37 9.09 -54.14 -10.84
CA ASP A 37 8.74 -53.69 -12.19
C ASP A 37 7.57 -54.51 -12.75
N SER A 38 6.92 -53.95 -13.78
CA SER A 38 5.77 -54.56 -14.45
C SER A 38 6.15 -55.72 -15.37
N GLU A 39 7.44 -55.87 -15.70
CA GLU A 39 7.96 -56.94 -16.56
C GLU A 39 7.91 -58.29 -15.85
N ASN A 40 8.26 -58.34 -14.57
CA ASN A 40 8.13 -59.54 -13.74
C ASN A 40 6.68 -60.08 -13.68
N VAL A 41 5.69 -59.18 -13.59
CA VAL A 41 4.26 -59.54 -13.62
C VAL A 41 3.87 -60.06 -15.00
N ALA A 42 4.31 -59.37 -16.06
CA ALA A 42 4.04 -59.76 -17.43
C ALA A 42 4.63 -61.15 -17.76
N ASP A 43 5.89 -61.39 -17.40
CA ASP A 43 6.59 -62.66 -17.60
C ASP A 43 5.92 -63.81 -16.84
N ALA A 44 5.58 -63.59 -15.57
CA ALA A 44 4.91 -64.61 -14.76
C ALA A 44 3.53 -65.00 -15.35
N LYS A 45 2.75 -64.00 -15.81
CA LYS A 45 1.46 -64.22 -16.47
C LYS A 45 1.60 -64.88 -17.83
N ALA A 46 2.57 -64.43 -18.64
CA ALA A 46 2.84 -64.99 -19.96
C ALA A 46 3.24 -66.47 -19.87
N SER A 47 4.13 -66.81 -18.93
CA SER A 47 4.52 -68.20 -18.67
C SER A 47 3.33 -69.05 -18.20
N ALA A 48 2.50 -68.54 -17.28
CA ALA A 48 1.30 -69.26 -16.83
C ALA A 48 0.29 -69.51 -17.97
N GLN A 49 0.02 -68.49 -18.77
CA GLN A 49 -0.89 -68.60 -19.92
C GLN A 49 -0.34 -69.54 -20.99
N ALA A 50 0.94 -69.44 -21.31
CA ALA A 50 1.57 -70.28 -22.33
C ALA A 50 1.60 -71.76 -21.90
N LEU A 51 1.87 -72.06 -20.63
CA LEU A 51 1.78 -73.42 -20.09
C LEU A 51 0.34 -73.96 -20.10
N CYS A 52 -0.64 -73.13 -19.73
CA CYS A 52 -2.06 -73.48 -19.84
C CYS A 52 -2.44 -73.84 -21.28
N VAL A 53 -2.05 -72.99 -22.25
CA VAL A 53 -2.34 -73.24 -23.68
C VAL A 53 -1.66 -74.51 -24.16
N LEU A 54 -0.38 -74.72 -23.86
CA LEU A 54 0.34 -75.94 -24.24
C LEU A 54 -0.34 -77.20 -23.71
N GLN A 55 -0.87 -77.16 -22.48
CA GLN A 55 -1.58 -78.29 -21.88
C GLN A 55 -2.86 -78.65 -22.64
N THR A 56 -3.54 -77.67 -23.25
CA THR A 56 -4.73 -77.90 -24.08
C THR A 56 -4.42 -78.51 -25.45
N VAL A 57 -3.22 -78.27 -25.99
CA VAL A 57 -2.81 -78.69 -27.34
C VAL A 57 -2.20 -80.10 -27.34
N GLY A 58 -1.68 -80.59 -26.21
CA GLY A 58 -1.20 -81.97 -26.07
C GLY A 58 -0.55 -82.27 -24.72
N LYS A 59 -0.46 -83.55 -24.35
CA LYS A 59 0.20 -83.97 -23.10
C LYS A 59 1.73 -83.97 -23.26
N HIS A 60 2.40 -83.03 -22.61
CA HIS A 60 3.85 -83.05 -22.45
C HIS A 60 4.22 -83.81 -21.16
N PRO A 61 5.24 -84.70 -21.16
CA PRO A 61 5.54 -85.59 -20.01
C PRO A 61 5.79 -84.85 -18.70
N PHE A 62 6.28 -83.61 -18.78
CA PHE A 62 6.62 -82.77 -17.64
C PHE A 62 5.59 -81.65 -17.35
N LEU A 63 4.51 -81.57 -18.14
CA LEU A 63 3.45 -80.56 -18.00
C LEU A 63 2.23 -81.16 -17.29
N THR A 64 2.35 -81.36 -15.98
CA THR A 64 1.25 -81.84 -15.14
C THR A 64 0.30 -80.70 -14.77
N ASP A 65 -0.92 -81.05 -14.33
CA ASP A 65 -1.88 -80.08 -13.78
C ASP A 65 -1.28 -79.27 -12.63
N GLU A 66 -0.38 -79.89 -11.86
CA GLU A 66 0.31 -79.27 -10.73
C GLU A 66 1.32 -78.21 -11.18
N VAL A 67 2.04 -78.44 -12.28
CA VAL A 67 2.97 -77.46 -12.88
C VAL A 67 2.20 -76.24 -13.42
N VAL A 68 1.11 -76.49 -14.15
CA VAL A 68 0.26 -75.40 -14.68
C VAL A 68 -0.36 -74.61 -13.53
N LYS A 69 -0.90 -75.30 -12.51
CA LYS A 69 -1.45 -74.62 -11.34
C LYS A 69 -0.40 -73.85 -10.55
N GLY A 70 0.81 -74.38 -10.48
CA GLY A 70 1.97 -73.72 -9.90
C GLY A 70 2.35 -72.42 -10.61
N ALA A 71 2.30 -72.42 -11.94
CA ALA A 71 2.55 -71.23 -12.75
C ALA A 71 1.47 -70.16 -12.56
N GLU A 72 0.19 -70.55 -12.53
CA GLU A 72 -0.91 -69.63 -12.21
C GLU A 72 -0.75 -69.01 -10.82
N LEU A 73 -0.46 -69.83 -9.80
CA LEU A 73 -0.26 -69.35 -8.43
C LEU A 73 0.96 -68.44 -8.34
N ARG A 74 2.03 -68.72 -9.08
CA ARG A 74 3.20 -67.84 -9.18
C ARG A 74 2.80 -66.50 -9.80
N ALA A 75 2.06 -66.49 -10.90
CA ALA A 75 1.60 -65.25 -11.54
C ALA A 75 0.74 -64.39 -10.60
N VAL A 76 -0.21 -65.02 -9.89
CA VAL A 76 -1.05 -64.33 -8.89
C VAL A 76 -0.22 -63.80 -7.72
N ALA A 77 0.77 -64.56 -7.25
CA ALA A 77 1.64 -64.12 -6.16
C ALA A 77 2.46 -62.87 -6.56
N VAL A 78 3.08 -62.89 -7.74
CA VAL A 78 3.85 -61.76 -8.27
C VAL A 78 2.96 -60.54 -8.45
N GLU A 79 1.77 -60.70 -9.03
CA GLU A 79 0.79 -59.62 -9.21
C GLU A 79 0.33 -59.00 -7.89
N ASN A 80 -0.03 -59.83 -6.89
CA ASN A 80 -0.47 -59.33 -5.60
C ASN A 80 0.62 -58.56 -4.85
N ILE A 81 1.87 -59.04 -4.91
CA ILE A 81 3.03 -58.36 -4.32
C ILE A 81 3.28 -57.02 -5.01
N HIS A 82 3.24 -57.00 -6.35
CA HIS A 82 3.40 -55.79 -7.14
C HIS A 82 2.33 -54.74 -6.77
N ALA A 83 1.05 -55.14 -6.80
CA ALA A 83 -0.07 -54.25 -6.49
C ALA A 83 -0.03 -53.69 -5.05
N THR A 84 0.43 -54.48 -4.07
CA THR A 84 0.53 -54.00 -2.68
C THR A 84 1.68 -53.03 -2.47
N LEU A 85 2.81 -53.21 -3.15
CA LEU A 85 4.02 -52.43 -2.90
C LEU A 85 4.19 -51.22 -3.84
N GLU A 86 3.54 -51.22 -5.01
CA GLU A 86 3.54 -50.09 -5.94
C GLU A 86 2.56 -48.98 -5.51
N TYR A 87 1.44 -49.34 -4.86
CA TYR A 87 0.35 -48.40 -4.56
C TYR A 87 0.20 -48.01 -3.09
N THR A 88 1.03 -48.52 -2.17
CA THR A 88 0.94 -48.12 -0.76
C THR A 88 2.01 -47.09 -0.41
N ALA A 89 1.60 -45.83 -0.26
CA ALA A 89 2.40 -44.85 0.46
C ALA A 89 2.77 -45.43 1.82
N THR A 90 4.05 -45.46 2.15
CA THR A 90 4.48 -46.00 3.44
C THR A 90 3.98 -45.10 4.58
N PRO A 91 3.83 -45.60 5.81
CA PRO A 91 3.55 -44.74 6.95
C PRO A 91 4.53 -43.57 7.09
N ALA A 92 5.79 -43.74 6.66
CA ALA A 92 6.79 -42.68 6.62
C ALA A 92 6.45 -41.59 5.59
N ASP A 93 6.00 -41.97 4.39
CA ASP A 93 5.58 -41.02 3.35
C ASP A 93 4.37 -40.20 3.81
N ILE A 94 3.40 -40.86 4.45
CA ILE A 94 2.22 -40.19 5.01
C ILE A 94 2.65 -39.18 6.09
N VAL A 95 3.56 -39.56 6.98
CA VAL A 95 4.10 -38.67 8.01
C VAL A 95 4.84 -37.48 7.39
N ALA A 96 5.65 -37.70 6.36
CA ALA A 96 6.34 -36.63 5.65
C ALA A 96 5.35 -35.64 4.99
N ILE A 97 4.30 -36.14 4.35
CA ILE A 97 3.24 -35.31 3.77
C ILE A 97 2.52 -34.51 4.87
N LEU A 98 2.19 -35.13 6.00
CA LEU A 98 1.54 -34.44 7.13
C LEU A 98 2.44 -33.36 7.75
N HIS A 99 3.75 -33.57 7.81
CA HIS A 99 4.70 -32.55 8.22
C HIS A 99 4.74 -31.38 7.23
N GLY A 100 4.82 -31.66 5.93
CA GLY A 100 4.76 -30.62 4.89
C GLY A 100 3.47 -29.79 4.97
N LEU A 101 2.31 -30.45 5.09
CA LEU A 101 1.02 -29.77 5.26
C LEU A 101 0.96 -28.93 6.54
N ARG A 102 1.56 -29.41 7.65
CA ARG A 102 1.65 -28.62 8.89
C ARG A 102 2.48 -27.35 8.67
N ASP A 103 3.60 -27.46 7.96
CA ASP A 103 4.48 -26.33 7.69
C ASP A 103 3.80 -25.31 6.77
N ASP A 104 3.11 -25.78 5.72
CA ASP A 104 2.30 -24.92 4.84
C ASP A 104 1.21 -24.18 5.62
N ILE A 105 0.48 -24.88 6.51
CA ILE A 105 -0.53 -24.26 7.38
C ILE A 105 0.09 -23.19 8.29
N ASN A 106 1.28 -23.42 8.83
CA ASN A 106 1.99 -22.44 9.64
C ASN A 106 2.44 -21.22 8.82
N GLY A 107 2.88 -21.44 7.58
CA GLY A 107 3.19 -20.39 6.61
C GLY A 107 1.97 -19.51 6.32
N ILE A 108 0.85 -20.13 5.94
CA ILE A 108 -0.43 -19.44 5.69
C ILE A 108 -0.86 -18.62 6.92
N ARG A 109 -0.75 -19.19 8.13
CA ARG A 109 -1.11 -18.48 9.36
C ARG A 109 -0.27 -17.22 9.57
N THR A 110 1.01 -17.28 9.22
CA THR A 110 1.93 -16.14 9.31
C THR A 110 1.55 -15.05 8.31
N GLU A 111 1.27 -15.41 7.07
CA GLU A 111 0.83 -14.48 6.03
C GLU A 111 -0.50 -13.79 6.40
N VAL A 112 -1.48 -14.55 6.91
CA VAL A 112 -2.76 -13.99 7.36
C VAL A 112 -2.58 -12.97 8.49
N ASN A 113 -1.66 -13.22 9.42
CA ASN A 113 -1.33 -12.25 10.47
C ASN A 113 -0.65 -10.98 9.90
N GLY A 114 0.19 -11.14 8.88
CA GLY A 114 0.79 -10.03 8.13
C GLY A 114 -0.28 -9.16 7.48
N ILE A 115 -1.17 -9.77 6.69
CA ILE A 115 -2.30 -9.09 6.03
C ILE A 115 -3.17 -8.35 7.06
N ARG A 116 -3.47 -8.99 8.20
CA ARG A 116 -4.25 -8.35 9.27
C ARG A 116 -3.58 -7.08 9.80
N THR A 117 -2.25 -7.10 9.92
CA THR A 117 -1.48 -5.94 10.38
C THR A 117 -1.52 -4.81 9.35
N GLU A 118 -1.37 -5.13 8.06
CA GLU A 118 -1.45 -4.15 6.97
C GLU A 118 -2.85 -3.51 6.89
N VAL A 119 -3.91 -4.30 6.99
CA VAL A 119 -5.30 -3.81 7.00
C VAL A 119 -5.56 -2.88 8.19
N ASN A 120 -5.02 -3.19 9.37
CA ASN A 120 -5.08 -2.29 10.52
C ASN A 120 -4.32 -0.98 10.25
N GLY A 121 -3.18 -1.05 9.57
CA GLY A 121 -2.42 0.13 9.11
C GLY A 121 -3.22 1.06 8.20
N LEU A 122 -4.02 0.50 7.28
CA LEU A 122 -4.89 1.29 6.39
C LEU A 122 -5.93 2.11 7.15
N SER A 123 -6.45 1.60 8.27
CA SER A 123 -7.37 2.36 9.13
C SER A 123 -6.71 3.62 9.71
N GLY A 124 -5.42 3.52 10.07
CA GLY A 124 -4.63 4.67 10.51
C GLY A 124 -4.46 5.74 9.42
N LEU A 125 -4.25 5.30 8.17
CA LEU A 125 -4.15 6.21 7.02
C LEU A 125 -5.46 6.97 6.77
N CYS A 126 -6.61 6.30 6.86
CA CYS A 126 -7.92 6.95 6.74
C CYS A 126 -8.12 8.05 7.80
N ALA A 127 -7.70 7.82 9.05
CA ALA A 127 -7.75 8.84 10.09
C ALA A 127 -6.85 10.05 9.74
N GLY A 128 -5.66 9.80 9.19
CA GLY A 128 -4.76 10.85 8.70
C GLY A 128 -5.38 11.69 7.58
N ILE A 129 -6.03 11.06 6.60
CA ILE A 129 -6.74 11.74 5.51
C ILE A 129 -7.87 12.63 6.06
N ASN A 130 -8.65 12.13 7.01
CA ASN A 130 -9.73 12.92 7.62
C ASN A 130 -9.20 14.16 8.36
N ARG A 131 -8.07 14.03 9.08
CA ARG A 131 -7.40 15.18 9.72
C ARG A 131 -6.95 16.21 8.69
N LEU A 132 -6.30 15.77 7.61
CA LEU A 132 -5.88 16.66 6.52
C LEU A 132 -7.09 17.36 5.87
N ARG A 133 -8.20 16.66 5.68
CA ARG A 133 -9.43 17.26 5.11
C ARG A 133 -9.99 18.36 6.02
N THR A 134 -10.01 18.14 7.34
CA THR A 134 -10.42 19.16 8.31
C THR A 134 -9.48 20.37 8.26
N GLU A 135 -8.18 20.13 8.19
CA GLU A 135 -7.19 21.22 8.14
C GLU A 135 -7.28 22.05 6.86
N VAL A 136 -7.48 21.40 5.71
CA VAL A 136 -7.74 22.08 4.44
C VAL A 136 -9.01 22.93 4.50
N ASN A 137 -10.07 22.43 5.13
CA ASN A 137 -11.30 23.21 5.31
C ASN A 137 -11.09 24.42 6.23
N ARG A 138 -10.32 24.27 7.30
CA ARG A 138 -9.93 25.38 8.20
C ARG A 138 -9.17 26.46 7.43
N LEU A 139 -8.15 26.06 6.67
CA LEU A 139 -7.35 26.98 5.84
C LEU A 139 -8.20 27.69 4.78
N ARG A 140 -9.15 26.99 4.15
CA ARG A 140 -10.10 27.62 3.20
C ARG A 140 -10.93 28.71 3.89
N THR A 141 -11.42 28.47 5.10
CA THR A 141 -12.17 29.47 5.87
C THR A 141 -11.31 30.67 6.20
N GLU A 142 -10.06 30.46 6.64
CA GLU A 142 -9.14 31.56 6.95
C GLU A 142 -8.83 32.41 5.71
N VAL A 143 -8.52 31.78 4.58
CA VAL A 143 -8.27 32.47 3.32
C VAL A 143 -9.50 33.27 2.87
N ASN A 144 -10.70 32.70 2.98
CA ASN A 144 -11.95 33.40 2.67
C ASN A 144 -12.17 34.61 3.61
N GLY A 145 -11.76 34.51 4.87
CA GLY A 145 -11.84 35.62 5.83
C GLY A 145 -10.97 36.82 5.46
N LEU A 146 -9.89 36.62 4.69
CA LEU A 146 -9.02 37.70 4.21
C LEU A 146 -9.64 38.55 3.10
N SER A 147 -10.79 38.14 2.53
CA SER A 147 -11.49 38.88 1.48
C SER A 147 -11.95 40.29 1.88
N GLY A 148 -12.03 40.59 3.18
CA GLY A 148 -12.37 41.94 3.68
C GLY A 148 -11.20 42.94 3.66
N LEU A 149 -9.95 42.48 3.55
CA LEU A 149 -8.78 43.35 3.58
C LEU A 149 -8.78 44.43 2.49
N PRO A 150 -9.12 44.16 1.21
CA PRO A 150 -9.20 45.20 0.19
C PRO A 150 -10.18 46.32 0.53
N THR A 151 -11.33 45.99 1.14
CA THR A 151 -12.33 46.98 1.57
C THR A 151 -11.77 47.86 2.67
N GLU A 152 -11.13 47.29 3.67
CA GLU A 152 -10.53 48.06 4.76
C GLU A 152 -9.38 48.95 4.27
N VAL A 153 -8.55 48.45 3.34
CA VAL A 153 -7.51 49.25 2.68
C VAL A 153 -8.10 50.42 1.90
N ASN A 154 -9.22 50.21 1.20
CA ASN A 154 -9.91 51.27 0.47
C ASN A 154 -10.51 52.31 1.42
N ARG A 155 -11.07 51.87 2.56
CA ARG A 155 -11.60 52.76 3.60
C ARG A 155 -10.49 53.63 4.19
N LEU A 156 -9.36 53.04 4.58
CA LEU A 156 -8.20 53.78 5.06
C LEU A 156 -7.66 54.78 4.02
N ARG A 157 -7.64 54.39 2.74
CA ARG A 157 -7.24 55.29 1.64
C ARG A 157 -8.20 56.48 1.51
N ALA A 158 -9.51 56.27 1.68
CA ALA A 158 -10.50 57.34 1.67
C ALA A 158 -10.33 58.28 2.87
N ASP A 159 -10.17 57.73 4.08
CA ASP A 159 -9.92 58.48 5.32
C ASP A 159 -8.66 59.36 5.18
N MET A 160 -7.56 58.81 4.63
CA MET A 160 -6.33 59.57 4.37
C MET A 160 -6.53 60.72 3.37
N ASN A 161 -7.35 60.53 2.32
CA ASN A 161 -7.66 61.59 1.36
C ASN A 161 -8.53 62.70 1.99
N GLY A 162 -9.46 62.32 2.87
CA GLY A 162 -10.26 63.25 3.66
C GLY A 162 -9.38 64.14 4.55
N LEU A 163 -8.51 63.51 5.36
CA LEU A 163 -7.54 64.23 6.19
C LEU A 163 -6.63 65.15 5.39
N ARG A 164 -6.16 64.70 4.21
CA ARG A 164 -5.34 65.54 3.32
C ARG A 164 -6.09 66.80 2.87
N THR A 165 -7.39 66.68 2.61
CA THR A 165 -8.25 67.79 2.23
C THR A 165 -8.43 68.77 3.39
N GLU A 166 -8.76 68.28 4.58
CA GLU A 166 -8.90 69.09 5.79
C GLU A 166 -7.62 69.87 6.11
N VAL A 167 -6.45 69.22 6.02
CA VAL A 167 -5.15 69.87 6.22
C VAL A 167 -4.90 70.99 5.21
N ASN A 168 -5.26 70.79 3.94
CA ASN A 168 -5.13 71.82 2.92
C ASN A 168 -6.08 73.01 3.17
N THR A 169 -7.31 72.74 3.62
CA THR A 169 -8.27 73.78 4.03
C THR A 169 -7.73 74.58 5.21
N LEU A 170 -7.28 73.91 6.27
CA LEU A 170 -6.68 74.57 7.44
C LEU A 170 -5.46 75.41 7.05
N ARG A 171 -4.60 74.91 6.14
CA ARG A 171 -3.47 75.69 5.61
C ARG A 171 -3.95 76.96 4.92
N THR A 172 -5.03 76.88 4.14
CA THR A 172 -5.62 78.04 3.45
C THR A 172 -6.23 79.03 4.45
N ASP A 173 -6.97 78.54 5.44
CA ASP A 173 -7.58 79.37 6.48
C ASP A 173 -6.52 80.12 7.30
N ILE A 174 -5.43 79.44 7.65
CA ILE A 174 -4.27 80.05 8.33
C ILE A 174 -3.66 81.15 7.46
N GLN A 175 -3.46 80.92 6.15
CA GLN A 175 -2.94 81.93 5.23
C GLN A 175 -3.87 83.15 5.14
N LEU A 176 -5.18 82.95 5.04
CA LEU A 176 -6.16 84.04 5.04
C LEU A 176 -6.15 84.81 6.37
N GLY A 177 -6.03 84.10 7.50
CA GLY A 177 -5.88 84.70 8.82
C GLY A 177 -4.66 85.62 8.91
N PHE A 178 -3.50 85.20 8.36
CA PHE A 178 -2.31 86.05 8.27
C PHE A 178 -2.55 87.31 7.42
N VAL A 179 -3.21 87.18 6.26
CA VAL A 179 -3.54 88.34 5.41
C VAL A 179 -4.47 89.31 6.14
N GLN A 180 -5.50 88.82 6.81
CA GLN A 180 -6.42 89.64 7.60
C GLN A 180 -5.71 90.37 8.74
N SER A 181 -4.86 89.66 9.50
CA SER A 181 -4.06 90.25 10.57
C SER A 181 -3.14 91.35 10.04
N ASN A 182 -2.48 91.13 8.90
CA ASN A 182 -1.63 92.14 8.26
C ASN A 182 -2.44 93.36 7.80
N ASN A 183 -3.61 93.16 7.22
CA ASN A 183 -4.50 94.25 6.82
C ASN A 183 -4.97 95.10 8.02
N ILE A 184 -5.30 94.45 9.15
CA ILE A 184 -5.65 95.15 10.39
C ILE A 184 -4.47 95.97 10.90
N LYS A 185 -3.27 95.37 10.94
CA LYS A 185 -2.03 96.05 11.34
C LYS A 185 -1.78 97.31 10.50
N ILE A 186 -1.87 97.22 9.17
CA ILE A 186 -1.71 98.36 8.26
C ILE A 186 -2.78 99.44 8.53
N LYS A 187 -4.05 99.06 8.73
CA LYS A 187 -5.12 100.02 9.07
C LYS A 187 -4.90 100.72 10.41
N LEU A 188 -4.29 100.04 11.39
CA LEU A 188 -3.96 100.65 12.68
C LEU A 188 -2.80 101.64 12.54
N GLU A 189 -1.72 101.25 11.86
CA GLU A 189 -0.56 102.10 11.60
C GLU A 189 -0.94 103.35 10.78
N THR A 190 -1.79 103.21 9.76
CA THR A 190 -2.25 104.35 8.95
C THR A 190 -3.18 105.30 9.70
N ASN A 191 -3.93 104.84 10.72
CA ASN A 191 -4.76 105.71 11.56
C ASN A 191 -3.98 106.44 12.66
N GLN A 192 -2.84 105.91 13.11
CA GLN A 192 -2.01 106.55 14.13
C GLN A 192 -1.39 107.87 13.62
N SER A 193 -0.91 107.90 12.38
CA SER A 193 -0.26 109.09 11.80
C SER A 193 -1.16 110.36 11.76
N PRO A 194 -2.43 110.29 11.30
CA PRO A 194 -3.37 111.41 11.43
C PRO A 194 -3.66 111.80 12.88
N GLN A 195 -3.80 110.83 13.79
CA GLN A 195 -4.07 111.10 15.22
C GLN A 195 -2.90 111.84 15.88
N GLU A 196 -1.67 111.44 15.60
CA GLU A 196 -0.47 112.14 16.06
C GLU A 196 -0.38 113.55 15.47
N SER A 197 -0.67 113.70 14.18
CA SER A 197 -0.72 115.01 13.52
C SER A 197 -1.76 115.94 14.14
N ILE A 198 -2.97 115.44 14.41
CA ILE A 198 -4.05 116.19 15.09
C ILE A 198 -3.63 116.55 16.53
N HIS A 199 -3.01 115.61 17.25
CA HIS A 199 -2.54 115.84 18.61
C HIS A 199 -1.49 116.96 18.65
N GLN A 200 -0.50 116.92 17.76
CA GLN A 200 0.51 117.97 17.65
C GLN A 200 -0.10 119.33 17.29
N PHE A 201 -1.03 119.35 16.33
CA PHE A 201 -1.75 120.57 15.96
C PHE A 201 -2.51 121.17 17.16
N ARG A 202 -3.27 120.36 17.90
CA ARG A 202 -3.99 120.80 19.11
C ARG A 202 -3.03 121.35 20.17
N LYS A 203 -1.89 120.69 20.39
CA LYS A 203 -0.87 121.15 21.35
C LYS A 203 -0.31 122.52 20.96
N LEU A 204 -0.03 122.73 19.67
CA LEU A 204 0.41 124.03 19.14
C LEU A 204 -0.65 125.12 19.34
N TYR A 205 -1.91 124.81 18.97
CA TYR A 205 -3.02 125.77 19.03
C TYR A 205 -3.36 126.16 20.47
N LEU A 206 -3.46 125.19 21.39
CA LEU A 206 -3.70 125.46 22.80
C LEU A 206 -2.55 126.24 23.44
N GLY A 207 -1.30 125.93 23.06
CA GLY A 207 -0.14 126.71 23.47
C GLY A 207 -0.26 128.19 23.07
N GLN A 208 -0.69 128.47 21.83
CA GLN A 208 -0.90 129.84 21.36
C GLN A 208 -2.08 130.56 22.04
N VAL A 209 -3.17 129.86 22.33
CA VAL A 209 -4.38 130.42 22.97
C VAL A 209 -4.11 130.77 24.44
N LEU A 210 -3.35 129.95 25.17
CA LEU A 210 -3.01 130.20 26.58
C LEU A 210 -1.96 131.32 26.76
N THR A 211 -1.20 131.67 25.72
CA THR A 211 -0.21 132.76 25.76
C THR A 211 -0.73 134.12 25.30
N ARG A 212 -2.02 134.23 24.90
CA ARG A 212 -2.59 135.55 24.54
C ARG A 212 -2.89 136.35 25.82
N PRO A 213 -2.35 137.58 25.97
CA PRO A 213 -2.62 138.40 27.14
C PRO A 213 -4.11 138.75 27.18
N LYS A 214 -4.75 138.65 28.36
CA LYS A 214 -6.06 139.26 28.59
C LYS A 214 -5.87 140.77 28.61
N GLY A 215 -6.20 141.43 27.50
CA GLY A 215 -6.18 142.88 27.33
C GLY A 215 -7.40 143.30 26.54
#